data_AF-A0A2T6B972-F1
#
_entry.id   AF-A0A2T6B972-F1
#
_cell.length_a   1.000
_cell.length_b   1.000
_cell.length_c   1.000
_cell.angle_alpha   90.00
_cell.angle_beta   90.00
_cell.angle_gamma   90.00
#
_symmetry.space_group_name_H-M   'P 1'
#
loop_
_entity.id
_entity.type
_entity.pdbx_description
1 polymer ?
#
loop_
_entity_poly.entity_id
_entity_poly.type
_entity_poly.pdbx_seq_one_letter_code
_entity_poly.pdbx_strand_id
1 'polypeptide(L)' 'MGLKIEHMDETSLKGTLDGMLPVRGTIEGDKVKIAIAGFLHELSCDLVTGAAALRHAVYSAIAQYRNAQRFPAA' A
#
# COMPACT_ATOMS: atom_id res chain seq x y z
N MET A 1 14.86 -1.02 7.81
CA MET A 1 13.63 -0.90 6.99
C MET A 1 12.88 0.32 7.45
N GLY A 2 12.80 1.34 6.60
CA GLY A 2 12.04 2.55 6.90
C GLY A 2 10.81 2.59 6.01
N LEU A 3 9.63 2.33 6.57
CA LEU A 3 8.38 2.73 5.95
C LEU A 3 8.03 4.10 6.48
N LYS A 4 8.07 5.12 5.62
CA LYS A 4 7.53 6.43 5.94
C LYS A 4 6.24 6.59 5.18
N ILE A 5 5.13 6.72 5.90
CA ILE A 5 3.80 6.95 5.35
C ILE A 5 3.18 8.15 6.05
N GLU A 6 2.75 9.10 5.25
CA GLU A 6 1.99 10.27 5.65
C GLU A 6 0.56 10.10 5.13
N HIS A 7 -0.41 10.21 6.03
CA HIS A 7 -1.81 10.22 5.65
C HIS A 7 -2.12 11.65 5.23
N MET A 8 -2.54 11.84 3.98
CA MET A 8 -2.93 13.16 3.49
C MET A 8 -4.36 13.49 3.90
N ASP A 9 -5.21 12.46 3.96
CA ASP A 9 -6.57 12.51 4.47
C ASP A 9 -6.98 11.11 4.98
N GLU A 10 -8.27 10.90 5.26
CA GLU A 10 -8.78 9.63 5.78
C GLU A 10 -8.80 8.49 4.74
N THR A 11 -8.67 8.84 3.46
CA THR A 11 -8.79 7.96 2.29
C THR A 11 -7.51 7.87 1.46
N SER A 12 -6.51 8.71 1.72
CA SER A 12 -5.29 8.78 0.91
C SER A 12 -4.02 8.86 1.75
N LEU A 13 -2.98 8.21 1.24
CA LEU A 13 -1.65 8.24 1.83
C LEU A 13 -0.56 8.33 0.77
N LYS A 14 0.57 8.86 1.21
CA LYS A 14 1.79 8.92 0.41
C LYS A 14 2.98 8.56 1.30
N GLY A 15 3.98 7.93 0.72
CA GLY A 15 5.13 7.49 1.48
C GLY A 15 6.32 7.06 0.64
N THR A 16 7.32 6.57 1.35
CA THR A 16 8.48 5.91 0.77
C THR A 16 8.77 4.61 1.53
N LEU A 17 9.05 3.56 0.77
CA LEU A 17 9.56 2.29 1.25
C LEU A 17 11.08 2.28 1.08
N ASP A 18 11.78 2.00 2.18
CA ASP A 18 13.25 1.98 2.27
C ASP A 18 13.91 3.29 1.78
N GLY A 19 13.17 4.41 1.89
CA GLY A 19 13.64 5.76 1.55
C GLY A 19 13.73 6.08 0.06
N MET A 20 13.41 5.13 -0.83
CA MET A 20 13.62 5.29 -2.28
C MET A 20 12.40 4.89 -3.12
N LEU A 21 11.65 3.86 -2.71
CA LEU A 21 10.52 3.37 -3.50
C LEU A 21 9.25 4.17 -3.16
N PRO A 22 8.62 4.85 -4.12
CA PRO A 22 7.41 5.62 -3.85
C PRO A 22 6.25 4.69 -3.49
N VAL A 23 5.57 5.00 -2.38
CA VAL A 23 4.34 4.33 -1.94
C VAL A 23 3.19 5.32 -2.02
N ARG A 24 2.08 4.90 -2.61
CA ARG A 24 0.83 5.68 -2.64
C ARG A 24 -0.32 4.75 -2.27
N GLY A 25 -1.30 5.26 -1.56
CA GLY A 25 -2.50 4.51 -1.22
C GLY A 25 -3.73 5.38 -1.36
N THR A 26 -4.82 4.79 -1.84
CA THR A 26 -6.11 5.47 -2.01
C THR A 26 -7.24 4.49 -1.74
N ILE A 27 -8.26 4.93 -1.02
CA ILE A 27 -9.53 4.22 -0.86
C ILE A 27 -10.47 4.70 -1.97
N GLU A 28 -10.93 3.78 -2.81
CA GLU A 28 -11.92 4.02 -3.85
C GLU A 28 -13.12 3.09 -3.59
N GLY A 29 -14.21 3.64 -3.06
CA GLY A 29 -15.40 2.86 -2.72
C GLY A 29 -15.11 1.81 -1.65
N ASP A 30 -15.26 0.54 -2.02
CA ASP A 30 -15.04 -0.66 -1.20
C ASP A 30 -13.61 -1.23 -1.30
N LYS A 31 -12.74 -0.57 -2.09
CA LYS A 31 -11.38 -1.05 -2.37
C LYS A 31 -10.33 -0.11 -1.88
N VAL A 32 -9.26 -0.68 -1.33
CA VAL A 32 -8.02 0.04 -1.03
C VAL A 32 -6.98 -0.34 -2.07
N LYS A 33 -6.49 0.66 -2.80
CA LYS A 33 -5.46 0.52 -3.82
C LYS A 33 -4.14 1.05 -3.30
N ILE A 34 -3.11 0.22 -3.28
CA ILE A 34 -1.75 0.60 -2.90
C ILE A 34 -0.82 0.39 -4.08
N ALA A 35 -0.09 1.44 -4.45
CA ALA A 35 0.93 1.41 -5.47
C ALA A 35 2.34 1.55 -4.85
N ILE A 36 3.26 0.65 -5.20
CA ILE A 36 4.66 0.64 -4.75
C ILE A 36 5.56 0.58 -5.98
N ALA A 37 6.24 1.67 -6.33
CA ALA A 37 7.17 1.73 -7.47
C ALA A 37 6.61 1.13 -8.79
N GLY A 38 5.32 1.35 -9.07
CA GLY A 38 4.63 0.81 -10.26
C GLY A 38 3.95 -0.54 -10.06
N PHE A 39 4.21 -1.25 -8.96
CA PHE A 39 3.45 -2.43 -8.55
C PHE A 39 2.13 -2.00 -7.92
N LEU A 40 1.00 -2.50 -8.42
CA LEU A 40 -0.34 -2.21 -7.89
C LEU A 40 -0.85 -3.41 -7.09
N HIS A 41 -1.35 -3.14 -5.89
CA HIS A 41 -2.05 -4.10 -5.05
C HIS A 41 -3.42 -3.55 -4.66
N GLU A 42 -4.47 -4.32 -4.90
CA GLU A 42 -5.84 -3.97 -4.55
C GLU A 42 -6.35 -4.92 -3.48
N LEU A 43 -7.04 -4.38 -2.48
CA LEU A 43 -7.63 -5.15 -1.39
C LEU A 43 -9.06 -4.66 -1.14
N SER A 44 -10.03 -5.56 -1.21
CA SER A 44 -11.41 -5.28 -0.78
C SER A 44 -11.43 -5.16 0.75
N CYS A 45 -12.03 -4.08 1.27
CA CYS A 45 -12.07 -3.82 2.70
C CYS A 45 -13.52 -3.63 3.16
N ASP A 46 -14.17 -4.73 3.54
CA ASP A 46 -15.58 -4.72 3.98
C ASP A 46 -15.77 -4.25 5.44
N LEU A 47 -14.69 -4.20 6.24
CA LEU A 47 -14.79 -4.18 7.71
C LEU A 47 -13.97 -3.09 8.41
N VAL A 48 -13.06 -2.40 7.73
CA VAL A 48 -12.19 -1.39 8.36
C VAL A 48 -12.20 -0.13 7.51
N THR A 49 -12.67 0.98 8.09
CA THR A 49 -12.65 2.30 7.47
C THR A 49 -11.49 3.14 8.01
N GLY A 50 -10.99 4.07 7.18
CA GLY A 50 -10.01 5.09 7.58
C GLY A 50 -8.54 4.64 7.63
N ALA A 51 -7.72 5.41 8.36
CA ALA A 51 -6.25 5.29 8.38
C ALA A 51 -5.70 3.92 8.84
N ALA A 52 -6.48 3.15 9.61
CA ALA A 52 -6.09 1.81 10.03
C ALA A 52 -6.15 0.80 8.86
N ALA A 53 -7.21 0.88 8.04
CA ALA A 53 -7.38 0.05 6.86
C ALA A 53 -6.26 0.30 5.84
N LEU A 54 -5.95 1.58 5.63
CA LEU A 54 -4.86 2.04 4.79
C LEU A 54 -3.50 1.50 5.23
N ARG A 55 -3.19 1.58 6.54
CA ARG A 55 -1.96 0.99 7.08
C ARG A 55 -1.89 -0.52 6.85
N HIS A 56 -2.97 -1.24 7.13
CA HIS A 56 -3.04 -2.68 6.90
C HIS A 56 -2.81 -3.02 5.41
N ALA A 57 -3.49 -2.33 4.50
CA ALA A 57 -3.33 -2.50 3.07
C ALA A 57 -1.90 -2.22 2.60
N VAL A 58 -1.24 -1.19 3.13
CA VAL A 58 0.17 -0.89 2.82
C VAL A 58 1.08 -2.04 3.24
N TYR A 59 0.91 -2.61 4.44
CA TYR A 59 1.72 -3.75 4.86
C TYR A 59 1.47 -5.00 4.00
N SER A 60 0.22 -5.28 3.64
CA SER A 60 -0.13 -6.36 2.70
C SER A 60 0.56 -6.16 1.35
N ALA A 61 0.46 -4.94 0.78
CA ALA A 61 1.07 -4.59 -0.49
C ALA A 61 2.59 -4.74 -0.47
N ILE A 62 3.26 -4.33 0.62
CA ILE A 62 4.72 -4.49 0.78
C ILE A 62 5.10 -5.98 0.81
N ALA A 63 4.35 -6.81 1.51
CA ALA A 63 4.60 -8.24 1.57
C ALA A 63 4.47 -8.88 0.18
N GLN A 64 3.41 -8.54 -0.56
CA GLN A 64 3.21 -9.02 -1.93
C GLN A 64 4.28 -8.51 -2.89
N TYR A 65 4.61 -7.22 -2.85
CA TYR A 65 5.68 -6.63 -3.64
C TYR A 65 7.00 -7.37 -3.43
N ARG A 66 7.35 -7.66 -2.18
CA ARG A 66 8.59 -8.40 -1.86
C ARG A 66 8.55 -9.85 -2.34
N ASN A 67 7.40 -10.51 -2.26
CA ASN A 67 7.26 -11.86 -2.81
C ASN A 67 7.41 -11.84 -4.34
N ALA A 68 6.81 -10.87 -5.04
CA ALA A 68 6.96 -10.70 -6.48
C ALA A 68 8.41 -10.38 -6.90
N GLN A 69 9.14 -9.60 -6.09
CA GLN A 69 10.56 -9.31 -6.35
C GLN A 69 11.49 -10.50 -6.03
N ARG A 70 11.12 -11.35 -5.06
CA ARG A 70 11.88 -12.58 -4.74
C ARG A 70 11.65 -13.69 -5.76
N PHE A 71 10.43 -13.77 -6.29
CA PHE A 71 10.03 -14.74 -7.30
C PHE A 71 9.45 -13.99 -8.50
N PRO A 72 10.30 -13.30 -9.29
CA PRO A 72 9.84 -12.76 -10.55
C PRO A 72 9.33 -13.94 -11.39
N ALA A 73 8.05 -13.90 -11.79
CA ALA A 73 7.51 -14.89 -12.70
C ALA A 73 8.38 -14.87 -13.97
N ALA A 74 9.00 -16.01 -14.26
CA ALA A 74 9.94 -16.21 -15.37
C ALA A 74 9.24 -16.15 -16.73
#